data_AF-A0A3C1L473-F1
#
_entry.id   AF-A0A3C1L473-F1
#
_cell.length_a   1.000
_cell.length_b   1.000
_cell.length_c   1.000
_cell.angle_alpha   90.00
_cell.angle_beta   90.00
_cell.angle_gamma   90.00
#
_symmetry.space_group_name_H-M   'P 1'
#
loop_
_entity.id
_entity.type
_entity.pdbx_description
1 polymer ?
#
loop_
_entity_poly.entity_id
_entity_poly.type
_entity_poly.pdbx_seq_one_letter_code
_entity_poly.pdbx_strand_id
1 'polypeptide(L)' 'MHIEVTSEPQANWQDQANCLGVDPDLFFPERGASTREAKEVCRGCTVRLDCLEYALVNGEKFGIWG' A
#
# COMPACT_ATOMS: atom_id res chain seq x y z
N MET A 1 -37.42 1.17 -15.38
CA MET A 1 -36.19 1.82 -15.89
C MET A 1 -35.07 1.34 -15.01
N HIS A 2 -34.37 0.28 -15.42
CA HIS A 2 -33.24 -0.26 -14.67
C HIS A 2 -32.01 0.52 -15.12
N ILE A 3 -31.40 1.28 -14.19
CA ILE A 3 -30.10 1.89 -14.43
C ILE A 3 -29.08 0.78 -14.22
N GLU A 4 -28.50 0.28 -15.31
CA GLU A 4 -27.30 -0.55 -15.24
C GLU A 4 -26.16 0.34 -14.79
N VAL A 5 -25.86 0.30 -13.48
CA VAL A 5 -24.63 0.87 -12.94
C VAL A 5 -23.50 -0.03 -13.45
N THR A 6 -22.96 0.30 -14.62
CA THR A 6 -21.67 -0.24 -15.04
C THR A 6 -20.65 0.34 -14.07
N SER A 7 -20.36 -0.40 -13.01
CA SER A 7 -19.24 -0.10 -12.11
C SER A 7 -17.98 -0.14 -12.96
N GLU A 8 -17.48 1.03 -13.36
CA GLU A 8 -16.10 1.12 -13.81
C GLU A 8 -15.23 0.44 -12.74
N PRO A 9 -14.30 -0.45 -13.11
CA PRO A 9 -13.40 -1.04 -12.14
C PRO A 9 -12.70 0.12 -11.43
N GLN A 10 -13.08 0.39 -10.19
CA GLN A 10 -12.44 1.40 -9.37
C GLN A 10 -10.96 1.07 -9.39
N ALA A 11 -10.18 1.96 -10.03
CA ALA A 11 -8.74 1.76 -10.18
C ALA A 11 -8.18 1.47 -8.79
N ASN A 12 -7.62 0.27 -8.65
CA ASN A 12 -7.19 -0.19 -7.35
C ASN A 12 -5.98 0.65 -6.95
N TRP A 13 -6.05 1.33 -5.80
CA TRP A 13 -4.96 2.20 -5.35
C TRP A 13 -3.63 1.44 -5.24
N GLN A 14 -3.69 0.12 -5.00
CA GLN A 14 -2.52 -0.75 -4.95
C GLN A 14 -1.73 -0.78 -6.26
N ASP A 15 -2.37 -0.58 -7.41
CA ASP A 15 -1.71 -0.55 -8.72
C ASP A 15 -0.87 0.72 -8.93
N GLN A 16 -1.10 1.76 -8.12
CA GLN A 16 -0.37 3.03 -8.15
C GLN A 16 0.66 3.14 -7.02
N ALA A 17 0.86 2.07 -6.24
CA ALA A 17 1.79 2.09 -5.12
C ALA A 17 3.25 2.05 -5.59
N ASN A 18 4.09 2.96 -5.10
CA ASN A 18 5.53 2.99 -5.43
C ASN A 18 6.29 1.74 -4.98
N CYS A 19 5.75 0.98 -4.01
CA CYS A 19 6.34 -0.28 -3.58
C CYS A 19 6.15 -1.41 -4.61
N LEU A 20 5.25 -1.22 -5.60
CA LEU A 20 5.05 -2.17 -6.69
C LEU A 20 6.33 -2.28 -7.53
N GLY A 21 6.92 -3.48 -7.59
CA GLY A 21 8.17 -3.73 -8.29
C GLY A 21 9.44 -3.49 -7.45
N VAL A 22 9.30 -3.16 -6.16
CA VAL A 22 10.39 -3.13 -5.18
C VAL A 22 10.43 -4.48 -4.44
N ASP A 23 11.60 -4.84 -3.91
CA ASP A 23 11.77 -6.07 -3.12
C ASP A 23 10.81 -6.08 -1.92
N PRO A 24 9.93 -7.09 -1.79
CA PRO A 24 8.99 -7.20 -0.68
C PRO A 24 9.68 -7.31 0.69
N ASP A 25 10.90 -7.84 0.77
CA ASP A 25 11.63 -8.00 2.03
C ASP A 25 11.99 -6.63 2.66
N LEU A 26 12.05 -5.57 1.85
CA LEU A 26 12.21 -4.20 2.35
C LEU A 26 10.98 -3.75 3.15
N PHE A 27 9.78 -4.14 2.71
CA PHE A 27 8.51 -3.76 3.34
C PHE A 27 8.09 -4.73 4.44
N PHE A 28 8.62 -5.96 4.46
CA PHE A 28 8.43 -6.95 5.52
C PHE A 28 9.75 -7.41 6.14
N PRO A 29 10.53 -6.48 6.75
CA PRO A 29 11.87 -6.80 7.23
C PRO A 29 11.86 -7.73 8.45
N GLU A 30 12.89 -8.58 8.54
CA GLU A 30 13.14 -9.37 9.75
C GLU A 30 13.38 -8.48 10.97
N ARG A 31 13.20 -9.05 12.17
CA ARG A 31 13.42 -8.34 13.44
C ARG A 31 14.85 -7.78 13.51
N GLY A 32 14.97 -6.46 13.57
CA GLY A 32 16.26 -5.77 13.69
C GLY A 32 16.88 -5.35 12.36
N ALA A 33 16.29 -5.72 11.22
CA ALA A 33 16.69 -5.19 9.92
C ALA A 33 16.27 -3.72 9.75
N SER A 34 16.97 -3.03 8.85
CA SER A 34 16.75 -1.60 8.59
C SER A 34 15.42 -1.37 7.89
N THR A 35 14.68 -0.35 8.32
CA THR A 35 13.43 0.12 7.69
C THR A 35 13.63 1.37 6.85
N ARG A 36 14.87 1.85 6.70
CA ARG A 36 15.15 3.17 6.12
C ARG A 36 14.73 3.25 4.65
N GLU A 37 15.12 2.27 3.85
CA GLU A 37 14.87 2.24 2.41
C GLU A 37 13.37 2.15 2.09
N ALA A 38 12.64 1.23 2.73
CA ALA A 38 11.19 1.13 2.58
C ALA A 38 10.48 2.44 2.97
N LYS A 39 10.91 3.11 4.05
CA LYS A 39 10.35 4.41 4.45
C LYS A 39 10.62 5.51 3.43
N GLU A 40 11.75 5.48 2.72
CA GLU A 40 12.06 6.43 1.66
C GLU A 40 11.13 6.23 0.45
N VAL A 41 10.87 4.98 0.06
CA VAL A 41 9.90 4.64 -0.99
C VAL A 41 8.49 5.09 -0.60
N CYS A 42 8.04 4.72 0.61
CA CYS A 42 6.74 5.09 1.16
C CYS A 42 6.50 6.61 1.19
N ARG A 43 7.53 7.40 1.55
CA ARG A 43 7.41 8.86 1.67
C ARG A 43 6.99 9.56 0.38
N GLY A 44 7.39 9.04 -0.78
CA GLY A 44 7.05 9.57 -2.09
C GLY A 44 5.81 8.94 -2.73
N CYS A 45 5.15 7.99 -2.05
CA CYS A 45 4.01 7.26 -2.59
C CYS A 45 2.75 8.14 -2.63
N THR A 46 2.06 8.18 -3.78
CA THR A 46 0.84 8.98 -3.96
C THR A 46 -0.36 8.39 -3.23
N VAL A 47 -0.41 7.06 -3.10
CA VAL A 47 -1.49 6.29 -2.46
C VAL A 47 -1.21 5.98 -0.98
N ARG A 48 -0.31 6.76 -0.36
CA ARG A 48 0.14 6.53 1.02
C ARG A 48 -1.01 6.54 2.04
N LEU A 49 -2.00 7.40 1.82
CA LEU A 49 -3.16 7.51 2.72
C LEU A 49 -4.08 6.31 2.61
N ASP A 50 -4.41 5.86 1.39
CA ASP A 50 -5.22 4.66 1.17
C ASP A 50 -4.54 3.41 1.73
N CYS A 51 -3.21 3.32 1.56
CA CYS A 51 -2.39 2.25 2.14
C CYS A 51 -2.44 2.23 3.67
N LEU A 52 -2.30 3.39 4.31
CA LEU A 52 -2.40 3.50 5.76
C LEU A 52 -3.79 3.15 6.27
N GLU A 53 -4.85 3.64 5.60
CA GLU A 53 -6.22 3.33 5.96
C GLU A 53 -6.50 1.82 5.87
N TYR A 54 -6.07 1.19 4.77
CA TYR A 54 -6.18 -0.26 4.61
C TYR A 54 -5.51 -1.01 5.78
N ALA A 55 -4.28 -0.63 6.15
CA ALA A 55 -3.56 -1.27 7.24
C ALA A 55 -4.30 -1.13 8.58
N LEU A 56 -4.86 0.05 8.86
CA LEU A 56 -5.61 0.31 10.08
C LEU A 56 -6.93 -0.48 10.14
N VAL A 57 -7.68 -0.53 9.04
CA VAL A 57 -8.97 -1.25 8.95
C VAL A 57 -8.76 -2.76 9.08
N ASN A 58 -7.73 -3.30 8.44
CA ASN A 58 -7.43 -4.73 8.46
C ASN A 58 -6.60 -5.16 9.67
N GLY A 59 -6.11 -4.20 10.47
CA GLY A 59 -5.28 -4.47 11.64
C GLY A 59 -3.94 -5.10 11.27
N GLU A 60 -3.32 -4.64 10.18
CA GLU A 60 -2.00 -5.11 9.73
C GLU A 60 -0.93 -4.74 10.76
N LYS A 61 -0.32 -5.76 11.36
CA LYS A 61 0.65 -5.60 12.46
C LYS A 61 2.11 -5.67 12.03
N PHE A 62 2.34 -6.12 10.81
CA PHE A 62 3.68 -6.40 10.29
C PHE A 62 3.90 -5.62 9.00
N GLY A 63 5.17 -5.30 8.77
CA GLY A 63 5.61 -4.55 7.62
C GLY A 63 5.43 -3.04 7.72
N ILE A 64 5.70 -2.35 6.62
CA ILE A 64 5.67 -0.89 6.50
C ILE A 64 4.47 -0.48 5.66
N TRP A 65 3.57 0.30 6.27
CA TRP A 65 2.34 0.81 5.67
C TRP A 65 2.27 2.33 5.87
N GLY A 66 1.73 3.05 4.89
CA GLY A 66 1.68 4.52 4.89
C GLY A 66 3.03 5.16 4.62
#